data_AF-A0A951YJY2-F1
#
_entry.id   AF-A0A951YJY2-F1
#
_cell.length_a   1.000
_cell.length_b   1.000
_cell.length_c   1.000
_cell.angle_alpha   90.00
_cell.angle_beta   90.00
_cell.angle_gamma   90.00
#
_symmetry.space_group_name_H-M   'P 1'
#
loop_
_entity.id
_entity.type
_entity.pdbx_description
1 polymer ?
#
loop_
_entity_poly.entity_id
_entity_poly.type
_entity_poly.pdbx_seq_one_letter_code
_entity_poly.pdbx_strand_id
1 'polypeptide(L)'
;MDRLRRRCGAPCQLLLVATLLAWSLAPALAQDQGEPPAEQRRIITIDGSGGTQSGNLRSGPIVYDHPDAFGIEATVSTLTILGSHAELTAPAGASITQGGARVAAFTGGVRVERGRLSASGPALTYSEATGLGVLAGRADVVVTPEDEADADVRIAADEVAFDVDTDRSTSTGNVTLVNGQQSAEADTLVYEEDRELAVLTSAGSQVTITREDDAGDVTVITADEIRVLTGAKLLYARGNVTVVDGAITSTGAQVFFDDNSGIAEVIGAPGAPAKAEDAGTGATLVTDRIQQDVEYDFFEAIDASVPSAYDAAAFALSGETAE
;
A
#
# COMPACT_ATOMS: atom_id res chain seq x y z
N MET A 1 -43.60 -47.74 20.75
CA MET A 1 -43.98 -48.96 21.47
C MET A 1 -42.69 -49.54 22.05
N ASP A 2 -42.39 -49.14 23.28
CA ASP A 2 -42.41 -50.02 24.47
C ASP A 2 -41.11 -50.79 24.63
N ARG A 3 -40.18 -50.31 25.48
CA ARG A 3 -40.12 -50.52 26.94
C ARG A 3 -40.22 -51.99 27.36
N LEU A 4 -39.14 -52.50 27.94
CA LEU A 4 -39.12 -53.43 29.08
C LEU A 4 -37.69 -53.38 29.67
N ARG A 5 -37.41 -52.60 30.73
CA ARG A 5 -37.65 -52.86 32.17
C ARG A 5 -37.10 -54.19 32.70
N ARG A 6 -36.18 -54.08 33.67
CA ARG A 6 -36.17 -54.68 35.04
C ARG A 6 -34.73 -54.64 35.58
N ARG A 7 -34.39 -54.49 36.86
CA ARG A 7 -35.06 -54.09 38.13
C ARG A 7 -33.96 -54.19 39.22
N CYS A 8 -34.03 -53.32 40.24
CA CYS A 8 -33.63 -53.53 41.66
C CYS A 8 -32.15 -53.85 41.98
N GLY A 9 -31.51 -53.34 43.04
CA GLY A 9 -31.94 -52.54 44.17
C GLY A 9 -30.72 -52.04 44.99
N ALA A 10 -30.96 -51.01 45.81
CA ALA A 10 -30.05 -50.41 46.81
C ALA A 10 -29.72 -51.41 47.95
N PRO A 11 -28.83 -51.15 48.95
CA PRO A 11 -28.35 -49.84 49.43
C PRO A 11 -26.87 -49.82 49.93
N CYS A 12 -26.50 -48.73 50.64
CA CYS A 12 -25.49 -48.60 51.70
C CYS A 12 -24.26 -47.70 51.46
N GLN A 13 -24.05 -46.81 52.45
CA GLN A 13 -22.80 -46.19 52.93
C GLN A 13 -22.18 -45.11 52.03
N LEU A 14 -22.34 -43.81 52.30
CA LEU A 14 -21.83 -43.04 53.45
C LEU A 14 -20.29 -43.11 53.56
N LEU A 15 -19.60 -42.23 52.84
CA LEU A 15 -18.32 -41.68 53.27
C LEU A 15 -18.08 -40.30 52.65
N LEU A 16 -17.98 -39.29 53.53
CA LEU A 16 -17.39 -37.98 53.24
C LEU A 16 -15.93 -38.17 52.83
N VAL A 17 -15.51 -37.56 51.71
CA VAL A 17 -14.15 -37.03 51.54
C VAL A 17 -14.29 -35.66 50.89
N ALA A 18 -14.11 -34.62 51.71
CA ALA A 18 -13.94 -33.25 51.24
C ALA A 18 -12.47 -33.08 50.83
N THR A 19 -12.21 -33.01 49.52
CA THR A 19 -10.93 -32.56 48.97
C THR A 19 -11.13 -31.17 48.38
N LEU A 20 -10.68 -30.15 49.12
CA LEU A 20 -10.48 -28.80 48.62
C LEU A 20 -9.37 -28.84 47.56
N LEU A 21 -9.75 -28.77 46.28
CA LEU A 21 -8.87 -28.39 45.19
C LEU A 21 -8.86 -26.86 45.11
N ALA A 22 -7.85 -26.24 45.72
CA ALA A 22 -7.54 -24.84 45.49
C ALA A 22 -7.01 -24.70 44.05
N TRP A 23 -7.88 -24.28 43.15
CA TRP A 23 -7.48 -23.79 41.83
C TRP A 23 -6.82 -22.42 42.02
N SER A 24 -5.49 -22.40 42.01
CA SER A 24 -4.71 -21.18 41.87
C SER A 24 -4.85 -20.67 40.43
N LEU A 25 -5.83 -19.79 40.21
CA LEU A 25 -5.87 -18.90 39.06
C LEU A 25 -4.70 -17.90 39.18
N ALA A 26 -3.57 -18.23 38.56
CA ALA A 26 -2.55 -17.24 38.27
C ALA A 26 -3.03 -16.41 37.07
N PRO A 27 -3.11 -15.08 37.17
CA PRO A 27 -3.31 -14.24 36.00
C PRO A 27 -2.03 -14.34 35.17
N ALA A 28 -2.14 -14.98 34.00
CA ALA A 28 -1.14 -14.82 32.95
C ALA A 28 -1.20 -13.35 32.53
N LEU A 29 -0.26 -12.55 33.04
CA LEU A 29 0.06 -11.27 32.43
C LEU A 29 0.66 -11.60 31.06
N ALA A 30 -0.18 -11.54 30.02
CA ALA A 30 0.31 -11.34 28.68
C ALA A 30 1.15 -10.06 28.73
N GLN A 31 2.48 -10.21 28.67
CA GLN A 31 3.34 -9.11 28.32
C GLN A 31 3.00 -8.79 26.87
N ASP A 32 2.15 -7.79 26.70
CA ASP A 32 2.12 -6.97 25.50
C ASP A 32 3.57 -6.53 25.26
N GLN A 33 4.29 -7.27 24.42
CA GLN A 33 5.56 -6.80 23.90
C GLN A 33 5.20 -5.71 22.89
N GLY A 34 4.82 -4.55 23.44
CA GLY A 34 4.55 -3.37 22.65
C GLY A 34 5.74 -3.11 21.74
N GLU A 35 5.44 -2.72 20.51
CA GLU A 35 6.44 -2.39 19.51
C GLU A 35 7.51 -1.47 20.12
N PRO A 36 8.79 -1.67 19.76
CA PRO A 36 9.85 -0.80 20.23
C PRO A 36 9.51 0.66 19.93
N PRO A 37 9.86 1.61 20.82
CA PRO A 37 9.63 3.03 20.59
C PRO A 37 10.12 3.45 19.20
N ALA A 38 9.42 4.36 18.51
CA ALA A 38 9.76 4.78 17.15
C ALA A 38 11.26 5.14 16.98
N GLU A 39 11.86 5.79 17.97
CA GLU A 39 13.30 6.12 17.99
C GLU A 39 14.23 4.90 17.87
N GLN A 40 13.82 3.73 18.38
CA GLN A 40 14.58 2.48 18.25
C GLN A 40 14.33 1.79 16.90
N ARG A 41 13.11 1.91 16.33
CA ARG A 41 12.78 1.37 15.00
C ARG A 41 13.59 2.05 13.88
N ARG A 42 13.97 3.31 14.09
CA ARG A 42 14.70 4.13 13.11
C ARG A 42 16.23 3.98 13.15
N ILE A 43 16.77 3.13 14.03
CA ILE A 43 18.23 2.99 14.14
C ILE A 43 18.76 2.12 13.00
N ILE A 44 19.61 2.71 12.15
CA ILE A 44 20.25 1.98 11.05
C ILE A 44 21.48 1.20 11.54
N THR A 45 21.59 -0.04 11.06
CA THR A 45 22.78 -0.88 11.21
C THR A 45 23.39 -1.10 9.84
N ILE A 46 24.70 -0.92 9.69
CA ILE A 46 25.41 -1.10 8.40
C ILE A 46 26.44 -2.21 8.56
N ASP A 47 26.30 -3.27 7.79
CA ASP A 47 27.29 -4.32 7.56
C ASP A 47 28.01 -4.06 6.23
N GLY A 48 29.31 -3.83 6.31
CA GLY A 48 30.20 -3.68 5.16
C GLY A 48 31.29 -4.76 5.13
N SER A 49 31.01 -5.94 5.70
CA SER A 49 31.95 -7.06 5.73
C SER A 49 32.41 -7.44 4.32
N GLY A 50 33.72 -7.69 4.16
CA GLY A 50 34.34 -7.87 2.84
C GLY A 50 34.80 -6.57 2.16
N GLY A 51 34.37 -5.41 2.67
CA GLY A 51 34.78 -4.08 2.22
C GLY A 51 35.85 -3.40 3.08
N THR A 52 35.95 -2.07 2.93
CA THR A 52 36.80 -1.20 3.76
C THR A 52 35.95 -0.20 4.54
N GLN A 53 36.33 0.03 5.79
CA GLN A 53 35.73 1.05 6.65
C GLN A 53 36.79 2.11 6.99
N SER A 54 36.43 3.38 6.83
CA SER A 54 37.31 4.52 7.09
C SER A 54 36.59 5.70 7.75
N GLY A 55 37.31 6.79 8.04
CA GLY A 55 36.75 7.98 8.68
C GLY A 55 36.89 8.01 10.21
N ASN A 56 36.05 8.81 10.87
CA ASN A 56 36.09 8.98 12.32
C ASN A 56 35.00 8.15 13.00
N LEU A 57 35.41 7.02 13.60
CA LEU A 57 34.48 6.07 14.22
C LEU A 57 33.76 6.59 15.47
N ARG A 58 34.12 7.77 15.99
CA ARG A 58 33.52 8.35 17.20
C ARG A 58 32.57 9.51 16.90
N SER A 59 32.92 10.37 15.94
CA SER A 59 32.14 11.56 15.61
C SER A 59 31.63 11.60 14.16
N GLY A 60 31.99 10.61 13.34
CA GLY A 60 31.67 10.60 11.91
C GLY A 60 32.48 11.60 11.08
N PRO A 61 32.36 11.54 9.74
CA PRO A 61 31.66 10.48 9.01
C PRO A 61 32.37 9.12 9.13
N ILE A 62 31.60 8.03 9.13
CA ILE A 62 32.11 6.68 8.90
C ILE A 62 31.79 6.34 7.45
N VAL A 63 32.82 5.99 6.68
CA VAL A 63 32.69 5.65 5.26
C VAL A 63 32.88 4.15 5.11
N TYR A 64 31.96 3.53 4.37
CA TYR A 64 31.97 2.12 4.00
C TYR A 64 32.09 2.04 2.47
N ASP A 65 33.05 1.25 2.00
CA ASP A 65 33.26 0.98 0.57
C ASP A 65 33.35 -0.53 0.35
N HIS A 66 32.70 -1.04 -0.69
CA HIS A 66 32.72 -2.46 -1.04
C HIS A 66 32.99 -2.67 -2.54
N PRO A 67 33.81 -3.67 -2.94
CA PRO A 67 34.09 -3.94 -4.36
C PRO A 67 32.86 -4.44 -5.14
N ASP A 68 31.97 -5.20 -4.48
CA ASP A 68 30.70 -5.64 -5.06
C ASP A 68 29.64 -4.55 -4.99
N ALA A 69 28.84 -4.40 -6.05
CA ALA A 69 27.83 -3.34 -6.22
C ALA A 69 26.77 -3.28 -5.10
N PHE A 70 26.54 -4.40 -4.41
CA PHE A 70 25.54 -4.57 -3.35
C PHE A 70 26.13 -5.27 -2.12
N GLY A 71 27.43 -5.14 -1.87
CA GLY A 71 28.09 -5.81 -0.75
C GLY A 71 28.03 -5.05 0.57
N ILE A 72 27.55 -3.81 0.59
CA ILE A 72 27.13 -3.14 1.82
C ILE A 72 25.65 -3.43 2.02
N GLU A 73 25.32 -3.99 3.18
CA GLU A 73 23.95 -4.25 3.62
C GLU A 73 23.65 -3.41 4.85
N ALA A 74 22.63 -2.57 4.76
CA ALA A 74 22.14 -1.79 5.89
C ALA A 74 20.70 -2.16 6.20
N THR A 75 20.39 -2.33 7.48
CA THR A 75 19.06 -2.72 7.96
C THR A 75 18.50 -1.67 8.90
N VAL A 76 17.23 -1.33 8.71
CA VAL A 76 16.47 -0.46 9.60
C VAL A 76 15.00 -0.86 9.61
N SER A 77 14.47 -1.22 10.78
CA SER A 77 13.16 -1.85 10.89
C SER A 77 13.02 -3.04 9.93
N THR A 78 12.07 -2.99 8.99
CA THR A 78 11.80 -3.98 7.94
C THR A 78 12.52 -3.69 6.62
N LEU A 79 13.27 -2.59 6.54
CA LEU A 79 13.90 -2.09 5.33
C LEU A 79 15.36 -2.53 5.27
N THR A 80 15.73 -3.16 4.15
CA THR A 80 17.09 -3.51 3.80
C THR A 80 17.57 -2.62 2.66
N ILE A 81 18.74 -2.00 2.81
CA ILE A 81 19.37 -1.10 1.84
C ILE A 81 20.69 -1.73 1.42
N LEU A 82 20.86 -1.93 0.13
CA LEU A 82 22.03 -2.55 -0.48
C LEU A 82 22.76 -1.55 -1.37
N GLY A 83 24.08 -1.50 -1.28
CA GLY A 83 24.91 -0.63 -2.11
C GLY A 83 26.39 -1.00 -2.10
N SER A 84 27.21 -0.16 -2.73
CA SER A 84 28.68 -0.32 -2.76
C SER A 84 29.43 0.78 -2.02
N HIS A 85 28.77 1.91 -1.75
CA HIS A 85 29.32 3.01 -0.97
C HIS A 85 28.27 3.56 -0.01
N ALA A 86 28.63 3.73 1.26
CA ALA A 86 27.77 4.33 2.28
C ALA A 86 28.56 5.28 3.20
N GLU A 87 27.99 6.43 3.50
CA GLU A 87 28.52 7.39 4.47
C GLU A 87 27.52 7.56 5.63
N LEU A 88 27.94 7.27 6.85
CA LEU A 88 27.16 7.48 8.07
C LEU A 88 27.68 8.70 8.83
N THR A 89 26.81 9.69 9.05
CA THR A 89 27.15 10.96 9.70
C THR A 89 26.22 11.24 10.87
N ALA A 90 26.77 11.80 11.95
CA ALA A 90 26.00 12.29 13.10
C ALA A 90 25.92 13.83 13.08
N PRO A 91 24.89 14.42 13.72
CA PRO A 91 24.81 15.87 13.88
C PRO A 91 26.04 16.45 14.57
N ALA A 92 26.37 17.71 14.27
CA ALA A 92 27.54 18.37 14.85
C ALA A 92 27.51 18.34 16.39
N GLY A 93 28.59 17.84 16.99
CA GLY A 93 28.71 17.71 18.46
C GLY A 93 28.08 16.45 19.06
N ALA A 94 27.40 15.61 18.26
CA ALA A 94 26.89 14.31 18.68
C ALA A 94 27.90 13.19 18.43
N SER A 95 27.79 12.09 19.19
CA SER A 95 28.58 10.89 18.92
C SER A 95 27.83 9.97 17.96
N ILE A 96 28.53 9.41 16.98
CA ILE A 96 27.96 8.49 16.00
C ILE A 96 27.53 7.15 16.60
N THR A 97 28.00 6.80 17.80
CA THR A 97 27.61 5.58 18.51
C THR A 97 26.29 5.71 19.24
N GLN A 98 25.74 6.93 19.40
CA GLN A 98 24.50 7.16 20.14
C GLN A 98 23.25 6.80 19.31
N GLY A 99 23.29 7.01 17.99
CA GLY A 99 22.12 6.83 17.13
C GLY A 99 20.99 7.85 17.38
N GLY A 100 19.89 7.69 16.65
CA GLY A 100 18.62 8.42 16.78
C GLY A 100 18.52 9.71 15.97
N ALA A 101 19.63 10.18 15.40
CA ALA A 101 19.66 11.38 14.56
C ALA A 101 20.73 11.31 13.46
N ARG A 102 21.24 10.11 13.17
CA ARG A 102 22.25 9.93 12.11
C ARG A 102 21.61 10.03 10.74
N VAL A 103 22.45 10.32 9.76
CA VAL A 103 22.10 10.29 8.35
C VAL A 103 23.02 9.29 7.66
N ALA A 104 22.45 8.35 6.92
CA ALA A 104 23.18 7.41 6.09
C ALA A 104 22.94 7.73 4.61
N ALA A 105 24.01 8.05 3.88
CA ALA A 105 23.95 8.35 2.45
C ALA A 105 24.60 7.21 1.66
N PHE A 106 23.83 6.61 0.75
CA PHE A 106 24.25 5.53 -0.15
C PHE A 106 24.35 6.08 -1.57
N THR A 107 25.44 5.76 -2.28
CA THR A 107 25.65 6.21 -3.66
C THR A 107 26.25 5.09 -4.52
N GLY A 108 26.28 5.30 -5.84
CA GLY A 108 26.85 4.32 -6.78
C GLY A 108 25.86 3.24 -7.22
N GLY A 109 24.56 3.51 -7.12
CA GLY A 109 23.49 2.53 -7.32
C GLY A 109 23.10 1.90 -5.99
N VAL A 110 21.80 1.91 -5.71
CA VAL A 110 21.20 1.42 -4.47
C VAL A 110 20.05 0.50 -4.82
N ARG A 111 19.90 -0.57 -4.04
CA ARG A 111 18.70 -1.39 -4.01
C ARG A 111 18.09 -1.34 -2.62
N VAL A 112 16.77 -1.27 -2.55
CA VAL A 112 16.00 -1.29 -1.30
C VAL A 112 15.05 -2.47 -1.36
N GLU A 113 14.90 -3.18 -0.25
CA GLU A 113 14.02 -4.33 -0.12
C GLU A 113 13.19 -4.20 1.15
N ARG A 114 11.88 -4.44 1.07
CA ARG A 114 10.94 -4.49 2.18
C ARG A 114 9.80 -5.44 1.83
N GLY A 115 9.73 -6.61 2.48
CA GLY A 115 8.68 -7.60 2.21
C GLY A 115 8.64 -7.99 0.72
N ARG A 116 7.53 -7.69 0.05
CA ARG A 116 7.32 -7.93 -1.39
C ARG A 116 7.77 -6.78 -2.29
N LEU A 117 8.14 -5.64 -1.70
CA LEU A 117 8.62 -4.46 -2.40
C LEU A 117 10.14 -4.54 -2.58
N SER A 118 10.59 -4.29 -3.81
CA SER A 118 11.98 -3.99 -4.13
C SER A 118 12.05 -2.67 -4.91
N ALA A 119 13.07 -1.86 -4.66
CA ALA A 119 13.30 -0.62 -5.39
C ALA A 119 14.77 -0.47 -5.76
N SER A 120 15.05 0.23 -6.85
CA SER A 120 16.40 0.53 -7.29
C SER A 120 16.51 1.95 -7.83
N GLY A 121 17.65 2.58 -7.57
CA GLY A 121 17.90 3.96 -7.97
C GLY A 121 19.36 4.35 -7.78
N PRO A 122 19.75 5.58 -8.11
CA PRO A 122 21.16 5.96 -8.16
C PRO A 122 21.76 6.26 -6.77
N ALA A 123 20.96 6.81 -5.85
CA ALA A 123 21.40 7.19 -4.50
C ALA A 123 20.24 7.23 -3.51
N LEU A 124 20.51 6.87 -2.25
CA LEU A 124 19.53 6.91 -1.16
C LEU A 124 20.07 7.65 0.04
N THR A 125 19.25 8.51 0.67
CA THR A 125 19.57 9.13 1.96
C THR A 125 18.55 8.70 3.00
N TYR A 126 19.03 8.05 4.06
CA TYR A 126 18.21 7.66 5.21
C TYR A 126 18.48 8.56 6.42
N SER A 127 17.42 9.00 7.10
CA SER A 127 17.48 9.87 8.27
C SER A 127 16.82 9.20 9.48
N GLU A 128 17.59 8.91 10.52
CA GLU A 128 17.06 8.34 11.77
C GLU A 128 16.15 9.32 12.52
N ALA A 129 16.34 10.63 12.31
CA ALA A 129 15.54 11.65 12.97
C ALA A 129 14.08 11.64 12.48
N THR A 130 13.87 11.29 11.21
CA THR A 130 12.56 11.33 10.55
C THR A 130 12.01 9.95 10.24
N GLY A 131 12.84 8.90 10.22
CA GLY A 131 12.43 7.57 9.77
C GLY A 131 12.30 7.44 8.25
N LEU A 132 12.77 8.44 7.48
CA LEU A 132 12.60 8.48 6.03
C LEU A 132 13.87 8.08 5.30
N GLY A 133 13.74 7.14 4.36
CA GLY A 133 14.73 6.83 3.33
C GLY A 133 14.30 7.40 1.99
N VAL A 134 15.05 8.32 1.41
CA VAL A 134 14.73 8.98 0.13
C VAL A 134 15.69 8.48 -0.94
N LEU A 135 15.16 7.73 -1.91
CA LEU A 135 15.84 7.29 -3.11
C LEU A 135 15.69 8.39 -4.18
N ALA A 136 16.73 9.19 -4.36
CA ALA A 136 16.69 10.39 -5.19
C ALA A 136 17.14 10.08 -6.62
N GLY A 137 16.47 10.70 -7.60
CA GLY A 137 16.67 10.42 -9.02
C GLY A 137 15.81 9.26 -9.50
N ARG A 138 15.69 9.10 -10.83
CA ARG A 138 14.79 8.12 -11.44
C ARG A 138 14.98 6.75 -10.79
N ALA A 139 13.91 6.27 -10.17
CA ALA A 139 13.86 5.04 -9.42
C ALA A 139 12.81 4.12 -10.01
N ASP A 140 13.09 2.82 -9.94
CA ASP A 140 12.20 1.75 -10.35
C ASP A 140 11.84 0.93 -9.11
N VAL A 141 10.55 0.75 -8.85
CA VAL A 141 9.98 -0.04 -7.77
C VAL A 141 9.21 -1.21 -8.38
N VAL A 142 9.34 -2.37 -7.77
CA VAL A 142 8.63 -3.59 -8.13
C VAL A 142 7.98 -4.14 -6.86
N VAL A 143 6.66 -4.33 -6.90
CA VAL A 143 5.91 -5.03 -5.85
C VAL A 143 5.46 -6.37 -6.42
N THR A 144 5.97 -7.45 -5.83
CA THR A 144 5.58 -8.81 -6.21
C THR A 144 4.22 -9.14 -5.57
N PRO A 145 3.26 -9.70 -6.30
CA PRO A 145 1.96 -10.10 -5.76
C PRO A 145 2.09 -11.27 -4.77
N GLU A 146 1.03 -11.53 -3.98
CA GLU A 146 1.00 -12.73 -3.12
C GLU A 146 0.82 -14.01 -3.94
N ASP A 147 0.01 -13.93 -5.01
CA ASP A 147 -0.22 -15.01 -5.95
C ASP A 147 0.77 -14.91 -7.12
N GLU A 148 1.52 -15.98 -7.38
CA GLU A 148 2.47 -16.07 -8.50
C GLU A 148 1.78 -16.02 -9.88
N ALA A 149 0.45 -16.20 -9.94
CA ALA A 149 -0.32 -16.05 -11.17
C ALA A 149 -0.55 -14.57 -11.55
N ASP A 150 -0.47 -13.65 -10.59
CA ASP A 150 -0.68 -12.23 -10.84
C ASP A 150 0.62 -11.57 -11.37
N ALA A 151 0.45 -10.47 -12.10
CA ALA A 151 1.58 -9.71 -12.61
C ALA A 151 2.22 -8.84 -11.51
N ASP A 152 3.54 -8.63 -11.58
CA ASP A 152 4.21 -7.61 -10.77
C ASP A 152 3.62 -6.22 -11.01
N VAL A 153 3.54 -5.42 -9.95
CA VAL A 153 3.31 -3.97 -10.07
C VAL A 153 4.67 -3.30 -10.23
N ARG A 154 4.87 -2.59 -11.35
CA ARG A 154 6.08 -1.81 -11.63
C ARG A 154 5.77 -0.33 -11.55
N ILE A 155 6.50 0.40 -10.73
CA ILE A 155 6.34 1.85 -10.55
C ILE A 155 7.67 2.50 -10.88
N ALA A 156 7.64 3.59 -11.65
CA ALA A 156 8.82 4.39 -11.90
C ALA A 156 8.52 5.86 -11.66
N ALA A 157 9.42 6.56 -10.97
CA ALA A 157 9.26 7.95 -10.53
C ALA A 157 10.61 8.66 -10.37
N ASP A 158 10.61 9.98 -10.28
CA ASP A 158 11.84 10.77 -10.13
C ASP A 158 12.43 10.73 -8.71
N GLU A 159 11.61 10.38 -7.72
CA GLU A 159 12.00 10.18 -6.34
C GLU A 159 11.05 9.17 -5.67
N VAL A 160 11.59 8.33 -4.78
CA VAL A 160 10.79 7.44 -3.93
C VAL A 160 11.22 7.58 -2.48
N ALA A 161 10.28 7.90 -1.60
CA ALA A 161 10.50 7.97 -0.16
C ALA A 161 9.89 6.74 0.54
N PHE A 162 10.63 6.14 1.46
CA PHE A 162 10.21 5.02 2.30
C PHE A 162 10.10 5.50 3.74
N ASP A 163 8.93 5.36 4.33
CA ASP A 163 8.67 5.67 5.73
C ASP A 163 8.66 4.36 6.54
N VAL A 164 9.58 4.23 7.49
CA VAL A 164 9.70 3.05 8.34
C VAL A 164 8.78 3.10 9.57
N ASP A 165 8.17 4.25 9.86
CA ASP A 165 7.24 4.39 10.97
C ASP A 165 5.82 3.98 10.58
N THR A 166 5.45 4.22 9.31
CA THR A 166 4.11 4.00 8.76
C THR A 166 4.03 2.89 7.72
N ASP A 167 5.16 2.26 7.37
CA ASP A 167 5.27 1.24 6.32
C ASP A 167 4.66 1.67 4.97
N ARG A 168 4.85 2.95 4.65
CA ARG A 168 4.43 3.56 3.39
C ARG A 168 5.60 3.83 2.47
N SER A 169 5.31 3.87 1.18
CA SER A 169 6.20 4.46 0.19
C SER A 169 5.48 5.55 -0.60
N THR A 170 6.19 6.64 -0.87
CA THR A 170 5.69 7.76 -1.68
C THR A 170 6.59 7.96 -2.88
N SER A 171 6.04 7.72 -4.07
CA SER A 171 6.68 7.98 -5.36
C SER A 171 6.26 9.36 -5.87
N THR A 172 7.21 10.21 -6.27
CA THR A 172 6.93 11.59 -6.70
C THR A 172 7.65 11.93 -7.99
N GLY A 173 6.98 12.68 -8.87
CA GLY A 173 7.50 13.18 -10.14
C GLY A 173 7.44 12.15 -11.25
N ASN A 174 6.69 12.45 -12.31
CA ASN A 174 6.53 11.62 -13.51
C ASN A 174 6.26 10.14 -13.16
N VAL A 175 5.29 9.91 -12.27
CA VAL A 175 4.96 8.57 -11.78
C VAL A 175 4.26 7.80 -12.89
N THR A 176 4.83 6.66 -13.23
CA THR A 176 4.21 5.67 -14.13
C THR A 176 4.08 4.36 -13.37
N LEU A 177 2.88 3.80 -13.33
CA LEU A 177 2.61 2.46 -12.79
C LEU A 177 2.17 1.55 -13.93
N VAL A 178 2.64 0.30 -13.92
CA VAL A 178 2.22 -0.75 -14.86
C VAL A 178 1.97 -2.04 -14.07
N ASN A 179 0.81 -2.65 -14.30
CA ASN A 179 0.46 -3.96 -13.77
C ASN A 179 -0.30 -4.75 -14.85
N GLY A 180 0.36 -5.74 -15.47
CA GLY A 180 -0.23 -6.49 -16.58
C GLY A 180 -0.65 -5.58 -17.75
N GLN A 181 -1.93 -5.61 -18.09
CA GLN A 181 -2.57 -4.77 -19.12
C GLN A 181 -3.09 -3.42 -18.58
N GLN A 182 -2.81 -3.10 -17.32
CA GLN A 182 -3.20 -1.84 -16.70
C GLN A 182 -2.00 -0.92 -16.51
N SER A 183 -2.23 0.39 -16.67
CA SER A 183 -1.23 1.42 -16.41
C SER A 183 -1.84 2.66 -15.76
N ALA A 184 -1.02 3.41 -15.04
CA ALA A 184 -1.38 4.67 -14.42
C ALA A 184 -0.31 5.75 -14.64
N GLU A 185 -0.76 6.99 -14.77
CA GLU A 185 0.10 8.18 -14.79
C GLU A 185 -0.37 9.19 -13.74
N ALA A 186 0.59 9.68 -12.92
CA ALA A 186 0.34 10.65 -11.86
C ALA A 186 1.58 11.50 -11.53
N ASP A 187 1.38 12.57 -10.75
CA ASP A 187 2.52 13.30 -10.15
C ASP A 187 3.00 12.66 -8.85
N THR A 188 2.09 12.03 -8.11
CA THR A 188 2.39 11.39 -6.81
C THR A 188 1.60 10.10 -6.67
N LEU A 189 2.25 9.08 -6.11
CA LEU A 189 1.64 7.83 -5.69
C LEU A 189 2.08 7.52 -4.26
N VAL A 190 1.12 7.37 -3.36
CA VAL A 190 1.33 6.83 -2.02
C VAL A 190 0.86 5.39 -2.00
N TYR A 191 1.72 4.47 -1.57
CA TYR A 191 1.39 3.06 -1.42
C TYR A 191 1.46 2.65 0.04
N GLU A 192 0.37 2.08 0.54
CA GLU A 192 0.27 1.49 1.87
C GLU A 192 0.27 -0.04 1.74
N GLU A 193 1.40 -0.65 2.11
CA GLU A 193 1.70 -2.05 1.78
C GLU A 193 0.76 -3.04 2.47
N ASP A 194 0.47 -2.84 3.75
CA ASP A 194 -0.39 -3.73 4.54
C ASP A 194 -1.82 -3.85 4.01
N ARG A 195 -2.30 -2.79 3.34
CA ARG A 195 -3.66 -2.72 2.79
C ARG A 195 -3.69 -2.87 1.28
N GLU A 196 -2.52 -2.96 0.67
CA GLU A 196 -2.34 -2.92 -0.78
C GLU A 196 -3.11 -1.75 -1.45
N LEU A 197 -3.05 -0.59 -0.79
CA LEU A 197 -3.78 0.60 -1.20
C LEU A 197 -2.82 1.58 -1.89
N ALA A 198 -3.07 1.86 -3.16
CA ALA A 198 -2.42 2.94 -3.90
C ALA A 198 -3.33 4.18 -3.95
N VAL A 199 -2.78 5.36 -3.66
CA VAL A 199 -3.44 6.65 -3.82
C VAL A 199 -2.61 7.50 -4.77
N LEU A 200 -3.22 7.85 -5.91
CA LEU A 200 -2.62 8.63 -6.98
C LEU A 200 -3.23 10.02 -7.02
N THR A 201 -2.40 11.03 -7.21
CA THR A 201 -2.81 12.43 -7.36
C THR A 201 -1.93 13.15 -8.37
N SER A 202 -2.51 14.11 -9.10
CA SER A 202 -1.78 15.00 -10.00
C SER A 202 -2.10 16.47 -9.70
N ALA A 203 -1.08 17.30 -9.51
CA ALA A 203 -1.24 18.70 -9.15
C ALA A 203 -1.48 19.54 -10.41
N GLY A 204 -2.73 19.96 -10.62
CA GLY A 204 -3.09 20.82 -11.77
C GLY A 204 -3.35 20.06 -13.07
N SER A 205 -3.39 18.73 -13.01
CA SER A 205 -3.86 17.82 -14.06
C SER A 205 -4.66 16.68 -13.40
N GLN A 206 -5.14 15.73 -14.21
CA GLN A 206 -5.84 14.55 -13.70
C GLN A 206 -4.90 13.35 -13.69
N VAL A 207 -5.10 12.45 -12.74
CA VAL A 207 -4.58 11.08 -12.81
C VAL A 207 -5.27 10.37 -13.96
N THR A 208 -4.53 9.55 -14.69
CA THR A 208 -5.06 8.71 -15.77
C THR A 208 -4.77 7.25 -15.45
N ILE A 209 -5.80 6.41 -15.50
CA ILE A 209 -5.68 4.95 -15.50
C ILE A 209 -6.13 4.46 -16.87
N THR A 210 -5.31 3.62 -17.50
CA THR A 210 -5.62 2.95 -18.76
C THR A 210 -5.65 1.45 -18.53
N ARG A 211 -6.70 0.79 -19.01
CA ARG A 211 -6.86 -0.66 -19.00
C ARG A 211 -7.02 -1.12 -20.44
N GLU A 212 -6.32 -2.17 -20.81
CA GLU A 212 -6.50 -2.89 -22.06
C GLU A 212 -7.07 -4.27 -21.73
N ASP A 213 -8.07 -4.73 -22.46
CA ASP A 213 -8.59 -6.09 -22.33
C ASP A 213 -7.85 -7.09 -23.26
N ASP A 214 -8.26 -8.35 -23.24
CA ASP A 214 -7.67 -9.38 -24.11
C ASP A 214 -7.98 -9.19 -25.61
N ALA A 215 -8.98 -8.39 -25.96
CA ALA A 215 -9.33 -8.02 -27.33
C ALA A 215 -8.52 -6.81 -27.83
N GLY A 216 -7.88 -6.07 -26.92
CA GLY A 216 -7.17 -4.83 -27.19
C GLY A 216 -8.05 -3.58 -27.09
N ASP A 217 -9.27 -3.73 -26.56
CA ASP A 217 -10.16 -2.62 -26.26
C ASP A 217 -9.68 -1.89 -25.00
N VAL A 218 -9.79 -0.56 -25.03
CA VAL A 218 -9.14 0.30 -24.04
C VAL A 218 -10.18 1.10 -23.25
N THR A 219 -10.16 0.91 -21.93
CA THR A 219 -10.91 1.73 -20.98
C THR A 219 -9.97 2.74 -20.32
N VAL A 220 -10.33 4.02 -20.33
CA VAL A 220 -9.57 5.11 -19.70
C VAL A 220 -10.41 5.75 -18.60
N ILE A 221 -9.85 5.84 -17.38
CA ILE A 221 -10.46 6.54 -16.26
C ILE A 221 -9.57 7.72 -15.88
N THR A 222 -10.15 8.93 -15.84
CA THR A 222 -9.46 10.13 -15.35
C THR A 222 -10.18 10.75 -14.17
N ALA A 223 -9.42 11.27 -13.21
CA ALA A 223 -9.95 12.00 -12.06
C ALA A 223 -8.85 12.83 -11.38
N ASP A 224 -9.24 13.72 -10.48
CA ASP A 224 -8.28 14.52 -9.69
C ASP A 224 -7.49 13.65 -8.70
N GLU A 225 -8.15 12.61 -8.17
CA GLU A 225 -7.55 11.60 -7.29
C GLU A 225 -8.12 10.22 -7.62
N ILE A 226 -7.24 9.22 -7.67
CA ILE A 226 -7.62 7.82 -7.89
C ILE A 226 -7.00 6.97 -6.79
N ARG A 227 -7.81 6.11 -6.19
CA ARG A 227 -7.42 5.16 -5.15
C ARG A 227 -7.71 3.74 -5.63
N VAL A 228 -6.78 2.82 -5.42
CA VAL A 228 -6.87 1.45 -5.90
C VAL A 228 -6.53 0.49 -4.77
N LEU A 229 -7.43 -0.45 -4.49
CA LEU A 229 -7.19 -1.59 -3.62
C LEU A 229 -6.81 -2.77 -4.51
N THR A 230 -5.52 -3.03 -4.68
CA THR A 230 -5.06 -3.99 -5.69
C THR A 230 -5.52 -5.42 -5.38
N GLY A 231 -5.47 -5.84 -4.12
CA GLY A 231 -5.92 -7.17 -3.71
C GLY A 231 -7.43 -7.37 -3.81
N ALA A 232 -8.22 -6.30 -3.60
CA ALA A 232 -9.68 -6.35 -3.75
C ALA A 232 -10.15 -6.16 -5.19
N LYS A 233 -9.25 -5.74 -6.10
CA LYS A 233 -9.56 -5.42 -7.50
C LYS A 233 -10.66 -4.34 -7.62
N LEU A 234 -10.55 -3.33 -6.76
CA LEU A 234 -11.48 -2.20 -6.70
C LEU A 234 -10.72 -0.88 -6.88
N LEU A 235 -11.34 0.03 -7.62
CA LEU A 235 -10.89 1.40 -7.80
C LEU A 235 -11.97 2.37 -7.33
N TYR A 236 -11.55 3.43 -6.66
CA TYR A 236 -12.36 4.59 -6.32
C TYR A 236 -11.69 5.84 -6.86
N ALA A 237 -12.41 6.65 -7.62
CA ALA A 237 -11.90 7.91 -8.13
C ALA A 237 -12.84 9.06 -7.81
N ARG A 238 -12.27 10.23 -7.54
CA ARG A 238 -13.03 11.42 -7.14
C ARG A 238 -12.46 12.69 -7.75
N GLY A 239 -13.35 13.64 -7.99
CA GLY A 239 -13.04 14.93 -8.60
C GLY A 239 -12.97 14.82 -10.12
N ASN A 240 -13.91 15.49 -10.81
CA ASN A 240 -13.97 15.61 -12.26
C ASN A 240 -13.80 14.27 -13.02
N VAL A 241 -14.50 13.23 -12.55
CA VAL A 241 -14.33 11.87 -13.06
C VAL A 241 -14.82 11.74 -14.50
N THR A 242 -14.03 11.04 -15.31
CA THR A 242 -14.43 10.55 -16.64
C THR A 242 -14.07 9.07 -16.78
N VAL A 243 -14.99 8.28 -17.32
CA VAL A 243 -14.78 6.89 -17.75
C VAL A 243 -15.05 6.84 -19.25
N VAL A 244 -14.05 6.48 -20.04
CA VAL A 244 -14.13 6.31 -21.50
C VAL A 244 -13.92 4.85 -21.83
N ASP A 245 -14.83 4.29 -22.60
CA ASP A 245 -14.78 2.91 -23.05
C ASP A 245 -15.36 2.81 -24.45
N GLY A 246 -14.48 2.60 -25.43
CA GLY A 246 -14.86 2.67 -26.85
C GLY A 246 -15.57 3.98 -27.21
N ALA A 247 -16.85 3.88 -27.59
CA ALA A 247 -17.69 5.03 -27.95
C ALA A 247 -18.45 5.64 -26.75
N ILE A 248 -18.44 4.97 -25.59
CA ILE A 248 -19.17 5.36 -24.41
C ILE A 248 -18.28 6.22 -23.52
N THR A 249 -18.82 7.36 -23.09
CA THR A 249 -18.17 8.23 -22.11
C THR A 249 -19.15 8.58 -21.00
N SER A 250 -18.77 8.25 -19.76
CA SER A 250 -19.48 8.67 -18.56
C SER A 250 -18.68 9.69 -17.77
N THR A 251 -19.35 10.70 -17.21
CA THR A 251 -18.77 11.72 -16.36
C THR A 251 -19.54 11.88 -15.06
N GLY A 252 -18.84 12.23 -13.99
CA GLY A 252 -19.43 12.38 -12.66
C GLY A 252 -18.50 13.08 -11.67
N ALA A 253 -18.93 13.14 -10.43
CA ALA A 253 -18.12 13.61 -9.31
C ALA A 253 -17.24 12.50 -8.74
N GLN A 254 -17.72 11.25 -8.77
CA GLN A 254 -17.05 10.07 -8.24
C GLN A 254 -17.34 8.85 -9.11
N VAL A 255 -16.45 7.85 -9.08
CA VAL A 255 -16.72 6.51 -9.63
C VAL A 255 -16.13 5.43 -8.72
N PHE A 256 -16.87 4.34 -8.61
CA PHE A 256 -16.33 3.05 -8.17
C PHE A 256 -16.22 2.13 -9.38
N PHE A 257 -15.11 1.43 -9.51
CA PHE A 257 -14.89 0.47 -10.58
C PHE A 257 -14.49 -0.88 -9.97
N ASP A 258 -15.17 -1.94 -10.36
CA ASP A 258 -14.86 -3.32 -9.96
C ASP A 258 -14.21 -4.05 -11.14
N ASP A 259 -12.91 -4.33 -11.01
CA ASP A 259 -12.14 -5.01 -12.05
C ASP A 259 -12.54 -6.50 -12.18
N ASN A 260 -13.30 -7.08 -11.23
CA ASN A 260 -13.80 -8.45 -11.35
C ASN A 260 -15.02 -8.56 -12.27
N SER A 261 -15.77 -7.47 -12.46
CA SER A 261 -17.02 -7.48 -13.23
C SER A 261 -17.06 -6.45 -14.36
N GLY A 262 -16.05 -5.59 -14.50
CA GLY A 262 -16.04 -4.51 -15.48
C GLY A 262 -17.14 -3.46 -15.24
N ILE A 263 -17.60 -3.29 -14.00
CA ILE A 263 -18.69 -2.36 -13.69
C ILE A 263 -18.13 -1.05 -13.13
N ALA A 264 -18.45 0.05 -13.80
CA ALA A 264 -18.23 1.42 -13.35
C ALA A 264 -19.52 2.04 -12.81
N GLU A 265 -19.57 2.32 -11.51
CA GLU A 265 -20.66 3.06 -10.88
C GLU A 265 -20.30 4.55 -10.80
N VAL A 266 -20.84 5.36 -11.71
CA VAL A 266 -20.55 6.80 -11.83
C VAL A 266 -21.63 7.62 -11.11
N ILE A 267 -21.20 8.48 -10.18
CA ILE A 267 -22.05 9.23 -9.27
C ILE A 267 -21.89 10.73 -9.51
N GLY A 268 -22.99 11.45 -9.69
CA GLY A 268 -23.02 12.91 -9.80
C GLY A 268 -22.86 13.62 -8.45
N ALA A 269 -22.70 14.94 -8.49
CA ALA A 269 -22.75 15.80 -7.31
C ALA A 269 -24.12 16.52 -7.21
N PRO A 270 -24.50 17.03 -6.02
CA PRO A 270 -25.69 17.87 -5.90
C PRO A 270 -25.67 19.05 -6.87
N GLY A 271 -26.64 19.09 -7.80
CA GLY A 271 -26.73 20.12 -8.83
C GLY A 271 -25.85 19.89 -10.08
N ALA A 272 -25.09 18.80 -10.11
CA ALA A 272 -24.28 18.35 -11.24
C ALA A 272 -24.42 16.82 -11.39
N PRO A 273 -25.53 16.32 -11.99
CA PRO A 273 -25.78 14.90 -12.16
C PRO A 273 -24.71 14.23 -13.03
N ALA A 274 -24.56 12.92 -12.89
CA ALA A 274 -23.74 12.13 -13.80
C ALA A 274 -24.34 12.16 -15.21
N LYS A 275 -23.48 12.04 -16.21
CA LYS A 275 -23.85 11.98 -17.63
C LYS A 275 -23.16 10.81 -18.29
N ALA A 276 -23.87 10.06 -19.14
CA ALA A 276 -23.30 9.12 -20.08
C ALA A 276 -23.73 9.44 -21.50
N GLU A 277 -22.86 9.19 -22.47
CA GLU A 277 -23.09 9.38 -23.89
C GLU A 277 -22.40 8.28 -24.68
N ASP A 278 -23.13 7.66 -25.61
CA ASP A 278 -22.57 6.77 -26.63
C ASP A 278 -22.51 7.55 -27.96
N ALA A 279 -21.29 7.87 -28.39
CA ALA A 279 -21.07 8.61 -29.63
C ALA A 279 -21.41 7.82 -30.90
N GLY A 280 -21.41 6.48 -30.83
CA GLY A 280 -21.74 5.60 -31.94
C GLY A 280 -23.24 5.56 -32.24
N THR A 281 -24.08 5.55 -31.20
CA THR A 281 -25.54 5.52 -31.34
C THR A 281 -26.22 6.89 -31.13
N GLY A 282 -25.54 7.84 -30.50
CA GLY A 282 -26.10 9.11 -30.05
C GLY A 282 -26.98 8.99 -28.80
N ALA A 283 -26.98 7.85 -28.12
CA ALA A 283 -27.70 7.67 -26.87
C ALA A 283 -27.08 8.53 -25.76
N THR A 284 -27.93 9.11 -24.92
CA THR A 284 -27.48 9.92 -23.78
C THR A 284 -28.32 9.61 -22.55
N LEU A 285 -27.69 9.69 -21.38
CA LEU A 285 -28.34 9.54 -20.08
C LEU A 285 -27.81 10.61 -19.14
N VAL A 286 -28.69 11.25 -18.39
CA VAL A 286 -28.35 12.20 -17.32
C VAL A 286 -29.17 11.84 -16.09
N THR A 287 -28.50 11.48 -15.01
CA THR A 287 -29.12 11.02 -13.76
C THR A 287 -28.10 11.13 -12.62
N ASP A 288 -28.54 11.00 -11.37
CA ASP A 288 -27.63 11.13 -10.23
C ASP A 288 -26.64 9.96 -10.13
N ARG A 289 -27.02 8.76 -10.61
CA ARG A 289 -26.17 7.56 -10.61
C ARG A 289 -26.34 6.74 -11.88
N ILE A 290 -25.21 6.38 -12.49
CA ILE A 290 -25.12 5.60 -13.73
C ILE A 290 -24.28 4.36 -13.45
N GLN A 291 -24.73 3.22 -13.96
CA GLN A 291 -23.88 2.05 -14.12
C GLN A 291 -23.44 2.00 -15.58
N GLN A 292 -22.14 1.95 -15.81
CA GLN A 292 -21.55 1.62 -17.10
C GLN A 292 -20.89 0.26 -16.98
N ASP A 293 -21.20 -0.63 -17.91
CA ASP A 293 -20.66 -1.98 -17.98
C ASP A 293 -19.74 -2.04 -19.20
N VAL A 294 -18.44 -2.17 -18.96
CA VAL A 294 -17.42 -2.13 -20.02
C VAL A 294 -17.27 -3.46 -20.74
N GLU A 295 -17.79 -4.56 -20.19
CA GLU A 295 -17.76 -5.86 -20.87
C GLU A 295 -18.85 -5.98 -21.94
N TYR A 296 -19.96 -5.26 -21.75
CA TYR A 296 -21.15 -5.33 -22.60
C TYR A 296 -21.46 -4.04 -23.37
N ASP A 297 -20.58 -3.04 -23.32
CA ASP A 297 -20.72 -1.76 -24.02
C ASP A 297 -22.08 -1.09 -23.79
N PHE A 298 -22.51 -0.93 -22.52
CA PHE A 298 -23.75 -0.21 -22.23
C PHE A 298 -23.70 0.60 -20.94
N PHE A 299 -24.67 1.51 -20.81
CA PHE A 299 -24.91 2.25 -19.58
C PHE A 299 -26.40 2.31 -19.26
N GLU A 300 -26.71 2.37 -17.97
CA GLU A 300 -28.08 2.50 -17.47
C GLU A 300 -28.16 3.36 -16.20
N ALA A 301 -29.38 3.82 -15.92
CA ALA A 301 -29.66 4.54 -14.67
C ALA A 301 -29.89 3.54 -13.55
N ILE A 302 -29.25 3.76 -12.41
CA ILE A 302 -29.47 2.99 -11.19
C ILE A 302 -30.16 3.84 -10.12
N ASP A 303 -30.87 3.19 -9.20
CA ASP A 303 -31.67 3.87 -8.18
C ASP A 303 -30.77 4.64 -7.19
N ALA A 304 -30.76 5.97 -7.31
CA ALA A 304 -29.97 6.84 -6.45
C ALA A 304 -30.45 6.87 -4.98
N SER A 305 -31.63 6.33 -4.66
CA SER A 305 -32.10 6.20 -3.29
C SER A 305 -31.48 5.02 -2.54
N VAL A 306 -30.90 4.06 -3.27
CA VAL A 306 -30.16 2.93 -2.70
C VAL A 306 -28.70 3.32 -2.57
N PRO A 307 -28.06 3.18 -1.39
CA PRO A 307 -26.63 3.44 -1.25
C PRO A 307 -25.79 2.60 -2.22
N SER A 308 -24.61 3.08 -2.59
CA SER A 308 -23.63 2.25 -3.31
C SER A 308 -23.28 1.01 -2.46
N ALA A 309 -23.01 -0.10 -3.14
CA ALA A 309 -22.47 -1.29 -2.50
C ALA A 309 -21.01 -1.11 -2.09
N TYR A 310 -20.33 -0.10 -2.67
CA TYR A 310 -18.95 0.23 -2.38
C TYR A 310 -18.86 1.28 -1.26
N ASP A 311 -17.92 1.08 -0.34
CA ASP A 311 -17.65 2.00 0.75
C ASP A 311 -16.41 2.83 0.44
N ALA A 312 -16.57 4.13 0.22
CA ALA A 312 -15.45 5.05 -0.01
C ALA A 312 -14.43 5.03 1.14
N ALA A 313 -14.88 4.79 2.38
CA ALA A 313 -13.99 4.74 3.54
C ALA A 313 -13.01 3.57 3.48
N ALA A 314 -13.32 2.50 2.74
CA ALA A 314 -12.40 1.39 2.51
C ALA A 314 -11.13 1.81 1.75
N PHE A 315 -11.17 2.95 1.05
CA PHE A 315 -10.05 3.52 0.30
C PHE A 315 -9.31 4.63 1.07
N ALA A 316 -9.69 4.93 2.32
CA ALA A 316 -8.98 5.91 3.15
C ALA A 316 -7.59 5.38 3.53
N LEU A 317 -6.53 6.20 3.50
CA LEU A 317 -5.23 5.82 4.07
C LEU A 317 -5.37 5.65 5.58
N SER A 318 -4.55 4.79 6.21
CA SER A 318 -4.55 4.67 7.67
C SER A 318 -4.23 6.00 8.37
N GLY A 319 -5.08 6.42 9.32
CA GLY A 319 -4.95 7.72 9.98
C GLY A 319 -5.48 8.91 9.18
N GLU A 320 -5.99 8.70 7.96
CA GLU A 320 -6.84 9.65 7.27
C GLU A 320 -8.25 9.58 7.87
N THR A 321 -8.85 10.73 8.16
CA THR A 321 -10.29 10.77 8.47
C THR A 321 -11.02 10.79 7.14
N ALA A 322 -11.87 9.80 6.87
CA ALA A 322 -12.72 9.82 5.68
C ALA A 322 -13.62 11.07 5.74
N GLU A 323 -13.52 11.94 4.72
CA GLU A 323 -14.42 13.08 4.50
C GLU A 323 -15.62 12.70 3.64
#